data_AF-A0A3M2BSS5-F1
#
_entry.id   AF-A0A3M2BSS5-F1
#
_cell.length_a   1.000
_cell.length_b   1.000
_cell.length_c   1.000
_cell.angle_alpha   90.00
_cell.angle_beta   90.00
_cell.angle_gamma   90.00
#
_symmetry.space_group_name_H-M   'P 1'
#
loop_
_entity.id
_entity.type
_entity.pdbx_description
1 polymer ?
#
loop_
_entity_poly.entity_id
_entity_poly.type
_entity_poly.pdbx_seq_one_letter_code
_entity_poly.pdbx_strand_id
1 'polypeptide(L)'
;VFVFELRVAYVELGYAFFFVAGFLFLSAAAGARRGDAAPGGGAPPAAADARLLLAGICAGLVASTKVTGILGAAVLGALWLPVLGHAARRRTLGREARHFGLRFALPVLACWLPWLVKAGWYTGNPFYPFAYRLFDGAYWSGELGAQLAAWQRSIGMGREPLDYLLLLPRVILRGGRGYDHFDGALSPLWLLLLPLALTAVRRRPLVRRALAASGLYFLLWAMSAQQMRFLVPTLPLLALAAAVAAADLVARLRQGALRRLLAAVLVAAGLLHAGLGQLRVLAAGTRSFAVYRAVAPQELVRRATPPVFAFANDRLPKSARILMLNTNRGFFCRREYLADSFFEASQIRHWLAPAGDDVTALKQRLDEAGISHLLWSARDWGIPWPPALHALLADPTRARPLYRDREYILYALR
;
A
#
# COMPACT_ATOMS: atom_id res chain seq x y z
N VAL A 1 -9.38 5.04 -7.79
CA VAL A 1 -8.24 4.77 -6.88
C VAL A 1 -6.96 5.54 -7.26
N PHE A 2 -6.38 5.37 -8.46
CA PHE A 2 -5.08 5.97 -8.84
C PHE A 2 -4.97 7.50 -8.63
N VAL A 3 -5.97 8.29 -9.08
CA VAL A 3 -5.95 9.76 -8.93
C VAL A 3 -6.11 10.20 -7.46
N PHE A 4 -6.71 9.35 -6.62
CA PHE A 4 -6.74 9.59 -5.18
C PHE A 4 -5.36 9.45 -4.57
N GLU A 5 -4.64 8.36 -4.91
CA GLU A 5 -3.27 8.11 -4.44
C GLU A 5 -2.29 9.24 -4.76
N LEU A 6 -2.46 9.95 -5.90
CA LEU A 6 -1.62 11.10 -6.26
C LEU A 6 -1.67 12.26 -5.26
N ARG A 7 -2.66 12.28 -4.37
CA ARG A 7 -2.92 13.39 -3.43
C ARG A 7 -2.59 13.02 -1.98
N VAL A 8 -2.26 11.77 -1.72
CA VAL A 8 -1.96 11.27 -0.37
C VAL A 8 -0.50 10.85 -0.37
N ALA A 9 0.20 11.10 0.74
CA ALA A 9 1.58 10.66 0.94
C ALA A 9 1.64 9.15 1.24
N TYR A 10 1.09 8.36 0.32
CA TYR A 10 1.07 6.91 0.34
C TYR A 10 2.21 6.35 -0.52
N VAL A 11 2.70 5.18 -0.15
CA VAL A 11 3.86 4.55 -0.80
C VAL A 11 3.47 3.81 -2.09
N GLU A 12 2.17 3.62 -2.32
CA GLU A 12 1.56 2.83 -3.38
C GLU A 12 1.98 3.27 -4.79
N LEU A 13 2.17 4.56 -5.03
CA LEU A 13 2.64 5.06 -6.33
C LEU A 13 4.13 4.80 -6.56
N GLY A 14 4.96 4.99 -5.52
CA GLY A 14 6.38 4.63 -5.59
C GLY A 14 6.55 3.13 -5.80
N TYR A 15 5.76 2.32 -5.10
CA TYR A 15 5.67 0.88 -5.31
C TYR A 15 5.31 0.55 -6.75
N ALA A 16 4.21 1.13 -7.27
CA ALA A 16 3.74 0.87 -8.62
C ALA A 16 4.77 1.24 -9.69
N PHE A 17 5.47 2.37 -9.50
CA PHE A 17 6.55 2.79 -10.39
C PHE A 17 7.65 1.73 -10.49
N PHE A 18 8.23 1.30 -9.36
CA PHE A 18 9.30 0.31 -9.36
C PHE A 18 8.80 -1.07 -9.81
N PHE A 19 7.57 -1.45 -9.48
CA PHE A 19 6.98 -2.71 -9.95
C PHE A 19 6.84 -2.75 -11.47
N VAL A 20 6.35 -1.67 -12.09
CA VAL A 20 6.20 -1.57 -13.54
C VAL A 20 7.56 -1.46 -14.24
N ALA A 21 8.49 -0.67 -13.71
CA ALA A 21 9.85 -0.58 -14.26
C ALA A 21 10.55 -1.95 -14.22
N GLY A 22 10.49 -2.64 -13.07
CA GLY A 22 11.02 -3.98 -12.91
C GLY A 22 10.38 -4.99 -13.87
N PHE A 23 9.07 -4.92 -14.05
CA PHE A 23 8.34 -5.72 -15.03
C PHE A 23 8.86 -5.50 -16.46
N LEU A 24 9.05 -4.25 -16.88
CA LEU A 24 9.49 -3.90 -18.25
C LEU A 24 10.91 -4.39 -18.49
N PHE A 25 11.83 -4.14 -17.56
CA PHE A 25 13.21 -4.60 -17.65
C PHE A 25 13.29 -6.14 -17.68
N LEU A 26 12.57 -6.82 -16.79
CA LEU A 26 12.53 -8.28 -16.75
C LEU A 26 11.92 -8.86 -18.02
N SER A 27 10.83 -8.29 -18.51
CA SER A 27 10.17 -8.73 -19.74
C SER A 27 11.08 -8.59 -20.95
N ALA A 28 11.85 -7.50 -21.03
CA ALA A 28 12.83 -7.29 -22.10
C ALA A 28 14.00 -8.29 -22.01
N ALA A 29 14.54 -8.54 -20.81
CA ALA A 29 15.58 -9.53 -20.59
C ALA A 29 15.12 -10.96 -20.92
N ALA A 30 13.92 -11.34 -20.46
CA ALA A 30 13.33 -12.65 -20.73
C ALA A 30 13.02 -12.85 -22.22
N GLY A 31 12.59 -11.80 -22.91
CA GLY A 31 12.37 -11.82 -24.35
C GLY A 31 13.66 -12.09 -25.14
N ALA A 32 14.75 -11.40 -24.77
CA ALA A 32 16.06 -11.62 -25.39
C ALA A 32 16.56 -13.07 -25.20
N ARG A 33 16.38 -13.65 -24.00
CA ARG A 33 16.84 -15.02 -23.72
C ARG A 33 16.00 -16.11 -24.39
N ARG A 34 14.70 -15.86 -24.62
CA ARG A 34 13.81 -16.82 -25.30
C ARG A 34 13.83 -16.70 -26.83
N GLY A 35 14.44 -15.66 -27.38
CA GLY A 35 14.36 -15.35 -28.81
C GLY A 35 12.99 -14.81 -29.21
N ASP A 36 12.22 -14.26 -28.27
CA ASP A 36 10.91 -13.65 -28.52
C ASP A 36 11.03 -12.24 -29.16
N ALA A 37 12.25 -11.74 -29.36
CA ALA A 37 12.50 -10.45 -29.99
C ALA A 37 12.21 -10.50 -31.49
N ALA A 38 11.72 -9.39 -32.07
CA ALA A 38 11.52 -9.28 -33.51
C ALA A 38 12.81 -9.61 -34.29
N PRO A 39 12.73 -10.22 -35.50
CA PRO A 39 13.90 -10.47 -36.33
C PRO A 39 14.64 -9.15 -36.58
N GLY A 40 15.93 -9.08 -36.22
CA GLY A 40 16.77 -7.87 -36.33
C GLY A 40 16.80 -6.95 -35.11
N GLY A 41 16.05 -7.23 -34.04
CA GLY A 41 15.96 -6.38 -32.83
C GLY A 41 16.52 -7.00 -31.54
N GLY A 42 17.31 -8.08 -31.64
CA GLY A 42 17.90 -8.75 -30.49
C GLY A 42 18.93 -7.84 -29.81
N ALA A 43 18.58 -7.25 -28.68
CA ALA A 43 19.53 -6.46 -27.91
C ALA A 43 20.74 -7.34 -27.54
N PRO A 44 21.97 -6.78 -27.57
CA PRO A 44 23.17 -7.54 -27.28
C PRO A 44 23.10 -8.20 -25.89
N PRO A 45 23.78 -9.35 -25.66
CA PRO A 45 23.73 -10.07 -24.39
C PRO A 45 23.99 -9.19 -23.15
N ALA A 46 24.92 -8.22 -23.27
CA ALA A 46 25.22 -7.24 -22.23
C ALA A 46 24.01 -6.38 -21.84
N ALA A 47 23.16 -6.00 -22.82
CA ALA A 47 21.95 -5.23 -22.57
C ALA A 47 20.86 -6.08 -21.88
N ALA A 48 20.78 -7.38 -22.17
CA ALA A 48 19.86 -8.29 -21.47
C ALA A 48 20.26 -8.49 -20.00
N ASP A 49 21.56 -8.61 -19.74
CA ASP A 49 22.11 -8.76 -18.39
C ASP A 49 21.94 -7.48 -17.55
N ALA A 50 22.18 -6.31 -18.15
CA ALA A 50 21.92 -5.02 -17.49
C ALA A 50 20.43 -4.84 -17.16
N ARG A 51 19.52 -5.25 -18.05
CA ARG A 51 18.08 -5.22 -17.80
C ARG A 51 17.67 -6.16 -16.66
N LEU A 52 18.20 -7.38 -16.60
CA LEU A 52 17.89 -8.27 -15.48
C LEU A 52 18.39 -7.70 -14.15
N LEU A 53 19.56 -7.06 -14.14
CA LEU A 53 20.09 -6.33 -12.99
C LEU A 53 19.17 -5.19 -12.56
N LEU A 54 18.76 -4.33 -13.48
CA LEU A 54 17.82 -3.24 -13.21
C LEU A 54 16.47 -3.77 -12.71
N ALA A 55 15.99 -4.89 -13.26
CA ALA A 55 14.79 -5.54 -12.75
C ALA A 55 14.94 -6.02 -11.30
N GLY A 56 16.09 -6.61 -10.95
CA GLY A 56 16.42 -7.01 -9.57
C GLY A 56 16.45 -5.83 -8.62
N ILE A 57 17.08 -4.72 -9.02
CA ILE A 57 17.12 -3.48 -8.22
C ILE A 57 15.72 -2.93 -8.02
N CYS A 58 14.92 -2.80 -9.10
CA CYS A 58 13.53 -2.36 -9.00
C CYS A 58 12.70 -3.27 -8.08
N ALA A 59 12.84 -4.60 -8.20
CA ALA A 59 12.16 -5.54 -7.32
C ALA A 59 12.63 -5.43 -5.86
N GLY A 60 13.91 -5.16 -5.61
CA GLY A 60 14.44 -4.86 -4.29
C GLY A 60 13.88 -3.58 -3.68
N LEU A 61 13.72 -2.53 -4.49
CA LEU A 61 13.08 -1.28 -4.08
C LEU A 61 11.59 -1.50 -3.77
N VAL A 62 10.89 -2.31 -4.56
CA VAL A 62 9.51 -2.75 -4.26
C VAL A 62 9.46 -3.43 -2.89
N ALA A 63 10.37 -4.39 -2.61
CA ALA A 63 10.45 -5.07 -1.32
C ALA A 63 10.77 -4.13 -0.14
N SER A 64 11.47 -3.04 -0.41
CA SER A 64 11.89 -2.05 0.59
C SER A 64 10.80 -1.02 0.94
N THR A 65 9.76 -0.89 0.12
CA THR A 65 8.67 0.08 0.39
C THR A 65 7.82 -0.27 1.62
N LYS A 66 7.62 -1.57 1.87
CA LYS A 66 6.92 -2.15 3.02
C LYS A 66 7.26 -3.63 3.10
N VAL A 67 7.19 -4.24 4.28
CA VAL A 67 7.57 -5.66 4.47
C VAL A 67 6.84 -6.62 3.54
N THR A 68 5.55 -6.36 3.24
CA THR A 68 4.75 -7.16 2.28
C THR A 68 5.14 -6.94 0.82
N GLY A 69 5.97 -5.93 0.52
CA GLY A 69 6.46 -5.66 -0.82
C GLY A 69 7.31 -6.77 -1.41
N ILE A 70 7.89 -7.63 -0.57
CA ILE A 70 8.60 -8.84 -1.03
C ILE A 70 7.70 -9.74 -1.90
N LEU A 71 6.38 -9.73 -1.67
CA LEU A 71 5.43 -10.47 -2.50
C LEU A 71 5.39 -9.94 -3.94
N GLY A 72 5.52 -8.62 -4.15
CA GLY A 72 5.64 -8.04 -5.49
C GLY A 72 6.97 -8.39 -6.17
N ALA A 73 8.07 -8.40 -5.41
CA ALA A 73 9.36 -8.87 -5.92
C ALA A 73 9.30 -10.36 -6.34
N ALA A 74 8.60 -11.19 -5.57
CA ALA A 74 8.36 -12.60 -5.89
C ALA A 74 7.50 -12.76 -7.16
N VAL A 75 6.45 -11.95 -7.34
CA VAL A 75 5.66 -11.92 -8.58
C VAL A 75 6.55 -11.62 -9.79
N LEU A 76 7.42 -10.61 -9.69
CA LEU A 76 8.36 -10.28 -10.77
C LEU A 76 9.32 -11.46 -11.03
N GLY A 77 9.90 -12.03 -9.97
CA GLY A 77 10.80 -13.17 -10.10
C GLY A 77 10.14 -14.40 -10.73
N ALA A 78 8.86 -14.67 -10.42
CA ALA A 78 8.09 -15.77 -10.99
C ALA A 78 7.92 -15.67 -12.51
N LEU A 79 7.98 -14.46 -13.09
CA LEU A 79 7.95 -14.28 -14.55
C LEU A 79 9.19 -14.85 -15.26
N TRP A 80 10.26 -15.18 -14.52
CA TRP A 80 11.46 -15.84 -15.04
C TRP A 80 11.33 -17.37 -15.12
N LEU A 81 10.33 -17.99 -14.46
CA LEU A 81 10.13 -19.44 -14.47
C LEU A 81 10.07 -20.06 -15.88
N PRO A 82 9.42 -19.44 -16.89
CA PRO A 82 9.42 -19.99 -18.24
C PRO A 82 10.80 -19.96 -18.91
N VAL A 83 11.70 -19.05 -18.52
CA VAL A 83 13.10 -19.02 -18.98
C VAL A 83 13.86 -20.19 -18.37
N LEU A 84 13.69 -20.44 -17.07
CA LEU A 84 14.29 -21.59 -16.39
C LEU A 84 13.78 -22.93 -16.96
N GLY A 85 12.48 -23.04 -17.25
CA GLY A 85 11.92 -24.24 -17.89
C GLY A 85 12.49 -24.49 -19.28
N HIS A 86 12.76 -23.43 -20.05
CA HIS A 86 13.45 -23.53 -21.33
C HIS A 86 14.91 -23.95 -21.19
N ALA A 87 15.61 -23.40 -20.19
CA ALA A 87 16.99 -23.75 -19.86
C ALA A 87 17.13 -25.21 -19.41
N ALA A 88 16.18 -25.70 -18.63
CA ALA A 88 16.11 -27.10 -18.19
C ALA A 88 16.02 -28.05 -19.39
N ARG A 89 15.15 -27.76 -20.36
CA ARG A 89 15.05 -28.54 -21.61
C ARG A 89 16.36 -28.52 -22.42
N ARG A 90 17.14 -27.45 -22.31
CA ARG A 90 18.47 -27.31 -22.94
C ARG A 90 19.64 -27.75 -22.05
N ARG A 91 19.39 -28.39 -20.90
CA ARG A 91 20.40 -28.83 -19.92
C ARG A 91 21.35 -27.71 -19.45
N THR A 92 20.85 -26.47 -19.39
CA THR A 92 21.61 -25.26 -18.96
C THR A 92 21.03 -24.63 -17.68
N LEU A 93 20.16 -25.35 -16.97
CA LEU A 93 19.44 -24.84 -15.79
C LEU A 93 20.37 -24.24 -14.73
N GLY A 94 21.46 -24.92 -14.35
CA GLY A 94 22.38 -24.41 -13.31
C GLY A 94 23.01 -23.07 -13.68
N ARG A 95 23.38 -22.89 -14.95
CA ARG A 95 23.92 -21.62 -15.47
C ARG A 95 22.87 -20.51 -15.41
N GLU A 96 21.64 -20.79 -15.86
CA GLU A 96 20.55 -19.80 -15.87
C GLU A 96 20.05 -19.47 -14.45
N ALA A 97 20.01 -20.45 -13.54
CA ALA A 97 19.65 -20.24 -12.14
C ALA A 97 20.72 -19.39 -11.43
N ARG A 98 22.01 -19.68 -11.63
CA ARG A 98 23.10 -18.84 -11.10
C ARG A 98 23.04 -17.42 -11.66
N HIS A 99 22.78 -17.28 -12.97
CA HIS A 99 22.64 -15.99 -13.62
C HIS A 99 21.48 -15.17 -13.02
N PHE A 100 20.31 -15.80 -12.88
CA PHE A 100 19.15 -15.17 -12.23
C PHE A 100 19.43 -14.84 -10.76
N GLY A 101 20.10 -15.73 -10.03
CA GLY A 101 20.50 -15.50 -8.64
C GLY A 101 21.38 -14.26 -8.49
N LEU A 102 22.43 -14.14 -9.31
CA LEU A 102 23.37 -13.02 -9.26
C LEU A 102 22.78 -11.70 -9.76
N ARG A 103 21.92 -11.74 -10.80
CA ARG A 103 21.43 -10.54 -11.47
C ARG A 103 20.05 -10.09 -10.99
N PHE A 104 19.24 -10.95 -10.38
CA PHE A 104 17.92 -10.58 -9.90
C PHE A 104 17.79 -10.75 -8.38
N ALA A 105 18.03 -11.96 -7.88
CA ALA A 105 17.76 -12.28 -6.47
C ALA A 105 18.72 -11.57 -5.50
N LEU A 106 20.00 -11.49 -5.83
CA LEU A 106 21.01 -10.82 -5.00
C LEU A 106 20.73 -9.30 -4.87
N PRO A 107 20.44 -8.54 -5.95
CA PRO A 107 19.98 -7.15 -5.81
C PRO A 107 18.72 -6.98 -4.97
N VAL A 108 17.73 -7.89 -5.10
CA VAL A 108 16.52 -7.86 -4.27
C VAL A 108 16.90 -7.96 -2.78
N LEU A 109 17.72 -8.95 -2.44
CA LEU A 109 18.19 -9.15 -1.07
C LEU A 109 19.00 -7.96 -0.57
N ALA A 110 19.93 -7.43 -1.37
CA ALA A 110 20.78 -6.31 -1.00
C ALA A 110 19.98 -5.04 -0.66
N CYS A 111 18.89 -4.77 -1.40
CA CYS A 111 18.02 -3.62 -1.11
C CYS A 111 17.14 -3.86 0.13
N TRP A 112 16.63 -5.08 0.31
CA TRP A 112 15.65 -5.39 1.35
C TRP A 112 16.28 -5.64 2.73
N LEU A 113 17.48 -6.25 2.76
CA LEU A 113 18.15 -6.68 3.98
C LEU A 113 18.37 -5.56 5.02
N PRO A 114 18.78 -4.32 4.66
CA PRO A 114 18.94 -3.24 5.63
C PRO A 114 17.66 -2.96 6.45
N TRP A 115 16.49 -3.11 5.84
CA TRP A 115 15.21 -2.91 6.51
C TRP A 115 14.86 -4.04 7.46
N LEU A 116 15.17 -5.29 7.09
CA LEU A 116 15.00 -6.45 7.97
C LEU A 116 15.93 -6.36 9.19
N VAL A 117 17.19 -5.96 8.97
CA VAL A 117 18.16 -5.75 10.05
C VAL A 117 17.69 -4.63 10.97
N LYS A 118 17.24 -3.49 10.41
CA LYS A 118 16.67 -2.40 11.20
C LYS A 118 15.46 -2.88 12.02
N ALA A 119 14.50 -3.57 11.39
CA ALA A 119 13.31 -4.06 12.09
C ALA A 119 13.66 -5.04 13.22
N GLY A 120 14.58 -5.96 12.95
CA GLY A 120 15.08 -6.93 13.92
C GLY A 120 15.81 -6.28 15.09
N TRP A 121 16.65 -5.26 14.84
CA TRP A 121 17.32 -4.52 15.91
C TRP A 121 16.32 -3.74 16.77
N TYR A 122 15.40 -2.99 16.15
CA TYR A 122 14.48 -2.13 16.91
C TYR A 122 13.39 -2.90 17.67
N THR A 123 12.95 -4.04 17.14
CA THR A 123 11.78 -4.73 17.67
C THR A 123 12.05 -6.16 18.11
N GLY A 124 13.23 -6.72 17.86
CA GLY A 124 13.49 -8.15 17.99
C GLY A 124 12.94 -9.00 16.83
N ASN A 125 12.16 -8.40 15.92
CA ASN A 125 11.50 -9.11 14.83
C ASN A 125 11.81 -8.48 13.46
N PRO A 126 12.50 -9.21 12.55
CA PRO A 126 12.84 -8.68 11.22
C PRO A 126 11.61 -8.45 10.32
N PHE A 127 10.47 -9.05 10.64
CA PHE A 127 9.21 -8.94 9.90
C PHE A 127 8.12 -8.20 10.68
N TYR A 128 8.48 -7.45 11.72
CA TYR A 128 7.54 -6.77 12.60
C TYR A 128 6.42 -6.02 11.83
N PRO A 129 5.13 -6.15 12.24
CA PRO A 129 4.61 -6.94 13.35
C PRO A 129 4.19 -8.38 12.96
N PHE A 130 4.60 -8.88 11.78
CA PHE A 130 4.26 -10.22 11.29
C PHE A 130 5.18 -11.30 11.87
N ALA A 131 4.83 -12.57 11.66
CA ALA A 131 5.61 -13.72 12.09
C ALA A 131 5.97 -13.72 13.61
N TYR A 132 5.14 -13.09 14.43
CA TYR A 132 5.35 -12.95 15.88
C TYR A 132 5.60 -14.30 16.59
N ARG A 133 4.93 -15.37 16.18
CA ARG A 133 5.16 -16.72 16.75
C ARG A 133 6.58 -17.28 16.52
N LEU A 134 7.32 -16.74 15.54
CA LEU A 134 8.67 -17.17 15.20
C LEU A 134 9.76 -16.27 15.79
N PHE A 135 9.49 -14.96 15.91
CA PHE A 135 10.50 -13.96 16.27
C PHE A 135 10.15 -13.10 17.49
N ASP A 136 8.98 -13.30 18.10
CA ASP A 136 8.42 -12.38 19.11
C ASP A 136 8.31 -10.95 18.55
N GLY A 137 8.37 -9.92 19.41
CA GLY A 137 8.42 -8.53 19.00
C GLY A 137 8.11 -7.58 20.15
N ALA A 138 8.98 -6.59 20.38
CA ALA A 138 8.78 -5.56 21.38
C ALA A 138 7.44 -4.85 21.19
N TYR A 139 6.73 -4.64 22.30
CA TYR A 139 5.42 -3.98 22.36
C TYR A 139 4.31 -4.71 21.56
N TRP A 140 4.53 -5.93 21.09
CA TRP A 140 3.54 -6.71 20.35
C TRP A 140 3.16 -7.98 21.12
N SER A 141 2.05 -8.60 20.73
CA SER A 141 1.59 -9.84 21.33
C SER A 141 0.87 -10.72 20.32
N GLY A 142 0.68 -12.00 20.65
CA GLY A 142 -0.09 -12.92 19.83
C GLY A 142 -1.55 -12.47 19.64
N GLU A 143 -2.13 -11.83 20.67
CA GLU A 143 -3.47 -11.26 20.62
C GLU A 143 -3.56 -10.08 19.65
N LEU A 144 -2.62 -9.13 19.73
CA LEU A 144 -2.55 -7.98 18.81
C LEU A 144 -2.32 -8.44 17.36
N GLY A 145 -1.49 -9.46 17.16
CA GLY A 145 -1.31 -10.08 15.85
C GLY A 145 -2.59 -10.72 15.30
N ALA A 146 -3.40 -11.36 16.16
CA ALA A 146 -4.69 -11.92 15.77
C ALA A 146 -5.73 -10.82 15.45
N GLN A 147 -5.78 -9.75 16.23
CA GLN A 147 -6.63 -8.58 15.97
C GLN A 147 -6.28 -7.93 14.63
N LEU A 148 -5.00 -7.65 14.38
CA LEU A 148 -4.54 -7.10 13.10
C LEU A 148 -4.91 -8.01 11.92
N ALA A 149 -4.73 -9.33 12.06
CA ALA A 149 -5.10 -10.28 11.01
C ALA A 149 -6.62 -10.33 10.77
N ALA A 150 -7.42 -10.26 11.84
CA ALA A 150 -8.88 -10.22 11.74
C ALA A 150 -9.36 -8.93 11.05
N TRP A 151 -8.79 -7.79 11.43
CA TRP A 151 -9.08 -6.49 10.80
C TRP A 151 -8.69 -6.48 9.32
N GLN A 152 -7.52 -7.02 8.96
CA GLN A 152 -7.14 -7.18 7.55
C GLN A 152 -8.16 -8.08 6.81
N ARG A 153 -8.59 -9.18 7.43
CA ARG A 153 -9.57 -10.09 6.83
C ARG A 153 -10.97 -9.46 6.67
N SER A 154 -11.34 -8.51 7.51
CA SER A 154 -12.65 -7.83 7.42
C SER A 154 -12.74 -6.80 6.30
N ILE A 155 -11.62 -6.41 5.69
CA ILE A 155 -11.62 -5.51 4.54
C ILE A 155 -11.88 -6.33 3.26
N GLY A 156 -12.76 -5.80 2.40
CA GLY A 156 -13.20 -6.40 1.14
C GLY A 156 -14.56 -7.09 1.24
N MET A 157 -14.83 -8.02 0.31
CA MET A 157 -16.12 -8.70 0.22
C MET A 157 -15.98 -10.21 0.18
N GLY A 158 -16.34 -10.85 1.28
CA GLY A 158 -16.44 -12.30 1.37
C GLY A 158 -15.09 -13.02 1.36
N ARG A 159 -15.08 -14.23 1.90
CA ARG A 159 -13.88 -15.07 2.06
C ARG A 159 -14.16 -16.55 1.76
N GLU A 160 -15.36 -16.87 1.27
CA GLU A 160 -15.73 -18.22 0.86
C GLU A 160 -15.23 -18.53 -0.56
N PRO A 161 -15.13 -19.82 -0.96
CA PRO A 161 -14.68 -20.19 -2.30
C PRO A 161 -15.43 -19.47 -3.44
N LEU A 162 -16.75 -19.32 -3.31
CA LEU A 162 -17.57 -18.59 -4.29
C LEU A 162 -17.26 -17.08 -4.33
N ASP A 163 -16.87 -16.50 -3.20
CA ASP A 163 -16.50 -15.08 -3.12
C ASP A 163 -15.24 -14.80 -3.93
N TYR A 164 -14.25 -15.69 -3.86
CA TYR A 164 -13.02 -15.58 -4.66
C TYR A 164 -13.30 -15.70 -6.16
N LEU A 165 -14.23 -16.59 -6.57
CA LEU A 165 -14.64 -16.71 -7.97
C LEU A 165 -15.30 -15.43 -8.50
N LEU A 166 -16.13 -14.79 -7.67
CA LEU A 166 -16.84 -13.56 -7.99
C LEU A 166 -16.05 -12.27 -7.67
N LEU A 167 -14.82 -12.40 -7.17
CA LEU A 167 -14.07 -11.26 -6.64
C LEU A 167 -13.74 -10.23 -7.73
N LEU A 168 -13.38 -10.69 -8.93
CA LEU A 168 -13.07 -9.81 -10.06
C LEU A 168 -14.27 -8.93 -10.47
N PRO A 169 -15.47 -9.45 -10.75
CA PRO A 169 -16.61 -8.59 -11.03
C PRO A 169 -17.02 -7.74 -9.80
N ARG A 170 -16.91 -8.25 -8.57
CA ARG A 170 -17.22 -7.48 -7.36
C ARG A 170 -16.30 -6.26 -7.18
N VAL A 171 -14.99 -6.42 -7.34
CA VAL A 171 -14.05 -5.30 -7.18
C VAL A 171 -14.23 -4.22 -8.26
N ILE A 172 -14.69 -4.61 -9.46
CA ILE A 172 -14.96 -3.68 -10.56
C ILE A 172 -16.30 -2.96 -10.38
N LEU A 173 -17.36 -3.69 -10.01
CA LEU A 173 -18.74 -3.19 -10.01
C LEU A 173 -19.20 -2.62 -8.66
N ARG A 174 -18.68 -3.15 -7.54
CA ARG A 174 -19.12 -2.81 -6.18
C ARG A 174 -18.07 -2.05 -5.36
N GLY A 175 -16.94 -1.70 -5.98
CA GLY A 175 -15.92 -0.86 -5.36
C GLY A 175 -16.45 0.55 -5.05
N GLY A 176 -16.25 1.00 -3.82
CA GLY A 176 -16.77 2.27 -3.30
C GLY A 176 -15.99 2.76 -2.08
N ARG A 177 -16.56 3.72 -1.35
CA ARG A 177 -16.00 4.18 -0.07
C ARG A 177 -16.33 3.16 1.03
N GLY A 178 -15.42 2.97 1.98
CA GLY A 178 -15.62 2.03 3.10
C GLY A 178 -14.95 0.69 2.86
N TYR A 179 -14.51 0.04 3.94
CA TYR A 179 -13.71 -1.19 3.87
C TYR A 179 -14.50 -2.40 3.36
N ASP A 180 -15.81 -2.45 3.61
CA ASP A 180 -16.77 -3.39 3.03
C ASP A 180 -16.90 -3.25 1.50
N HIS A 181 -16.53 -2.09 0.97
CA HIS A 181 -16.51 -1.79 -0.46
C HIS A 181 -15.09 -1.61 -1.03
N PHE A 182 -14.10 -2.30 -0.44
CA PHE A 182 -12.69 -2.28 -0.83
C PHE A 182 -11.99 -0.92 -0.66
N ASP A 183 -12.68 0.09 -0.12
CA ASP A 183 -12.19 1.46 0.09
C ASP A 183 -11.54 2.08 -1.16
N GLY A 184 -12.18 1.86 -2.30
CA GLY A 184 -11.84 2.46 -3.58
C GLY A 184 -12.77 2.01 -4.68
N ALA A 185 -12.75 2.74 -5.80
CA ALA A 185 -13.45 2.36 -7.02
C ALA A 185 -12.49 2.21 -8.22
N LEU A 186 -12.73 1.16 -9.02
CA LEU A 186 -12.18 0.96 -10.36
C LEU A 186 -13.17 1.47 -11.40
N SER A 187 -12.68 1.70 -12.62
CA SER A 187 -13.58 1.99 -13.74
C SER A 187 -14.32 0.73 -14.19
N PRO A 188 -15.64 0.78 -14.42
CA PRO A 188 -16.37 -0.31 -15.09
C PRO A 188 -15.82 -0.65 -16.48
N LEU A 189 -15.03 0.24 -17.11
CA LEU A 189 -14.34 -0.04 -18.38
C LEU A 189 -13.44 -1.28 -18.31
N TRP A 190 -12.98 -1.68 -17.13
CA TRP A 190 -12.20 -2.92 -16.98
C TRP A 190 -12.98 -4.18 -17.38
N LEU A 191 -14.32 -4.16 -17.38
CA LEU A 191 -15.14 -5.26 -17.92
C LEU A 191 -14.97 -5.45 -19.42
N LEU A 192 -14.60 -4.39 -20.16
CA LEU A 192 -14.30 -4.46 -21.59
C LEU A 192 -12.80 -4.66 -21.85
N LEU A 193 -11.95 -3.94 -21.11
CA LEU A 193 -10.50 -3.94 -21.34
C LEU A 193 -9.84 -5.28 -20.97
N LEU A 194 -10.34 -5.99 -19.95
CA LEU A 194 -9.79 -7.30 -19.55
C LEU A 194 -10.04 -8.39 -20.62
N PRO A 195 -11.28 -8.62 -21.10
CA PRO A 195 -11.51 -9.52 -22.24
C PRO A 195 -10.72 -9.12 -23.48
N LEU A 196 -10.62 -7.83 -23.78
CA LEU A 196 -9.82 -7.34 -24.91
C LEU A 196 -8.34 -7.76 -24.76
N ALA A 197 -7.73 -7.55 -23.60
CA ALA A 197 -6.35 -7.96 -23.34
C ALA A 197 -6.12 -9.46 -23.56
N LEU A 198 -7.08 -10.31 -23.21
CA LEU A 198 -6.99 -11.77 -23.42
C LEU A 198 -6.87 -12.16 -24.90
N THR A 199 -7.39 -11.35 -25.83
CA THR A 199 -7.31 -11.66 -27.28
C THR A 199 -5.88 -11.67 -27.83
N ALA A 200 -4.96 -10.96 -27.17
CA ALA A 200 -3.56 -10.87 -27.58
C ALA A 200 -2.62 -11.79 -26.78
N VAL A 201 -3.11 -12.48 -25.74
CA VAL A 201 -2.29 -13.26 -24.77
C VAL A 201 -1.43 -14.34 -25.44
N ARG A 202 -1.96 -15.01 -26.46
CA ARG A 202 -1.23 -16.07 -27.17
C ARG A 202 -0.16 -15.52 -28.11
N ARG A 203 -0.40 -14.35 -28.71
CA ARG A 203 0.43 -13.78 -29.78
C ARG A 203 1.49 -12.81 -29.28
N ARG A 204 1.24 -12.16 -28.13
CA ARG A 204 2.10 -11.10 -27.59
C ARG A 204 2.69 -11.54 -26.24
N PRO A 205 3.99 -11.94 -26.20
CA PRO A 205 4.65 -12.32 -24.95
C PRO A 205 4.57 -11.26 -23.85
N LEU A 206 4.61 -9.97 -24.22
CA LEU A 206 4.46 -8.85 -23.29
C LEU A 206 3.08 -8.86 -22.61
N VAL A 207 2.00 -9.05 -23.37
CA VAL A 207 0.63 -9.15 -22.85
C VAL A 207 0.51 -10.35 -21.92
N ARG A 208 1.06 -11.51 -22.32
CA ARG A 208 1.07 -12.71 -21.48
C ARG A 208 1.76 -12.49 -20.14
N ARG A 209 2.95 -11.86 -20.13
CA ARG A 209 3.67 -11.55 -18.90
C ARG A 209 2.92 -10.53 -18.06
N ALA A 210 2.34 -9.49 -18.67
CA ALA A 210 1.57 -8.46 -17.97
C ALA A 210 0.34 -9.05 -17.26
N LEU A 211 -0.41 -9.92 -17.96
CA LEU A 211 -1.56 -10.64 -17.40
C LEU A 211 -1.13 -11.65 -16.33
N ALA A 212 -0.02 -12.37 -16.52
CA ALA A 212 0.52 -13.28 -15.51
C ALA A 212 0.93 -12.54 -14.23
N ALA A 213 1.66 -11.43 -14.36
CA ALA A 213 2.06 -10.60 -13.22
C ALA A 213 0.83 -10.06 -12.49
N SER A 214 -0.13 -9.50 -13.23
CA SER A 214 -1.36 -8.94 -12.66
C SER A 214 -2.23 -10.00 -12.00
N GLY A 215 -2.33 -11.19 -12.60
CA GLY A 215 -3.08 -12.33 -12.05
C GLY A 215 -2.45 -12.87 -10.77
N LEU A 216 -1.14 -13.14 -10.76
CA LEU A 216 -0.43 -13.59 -9.55
C LEU A 216 -0.54 -12.56 -8.43
N TYR A 217 -0.36 -11.28 -8.75
CA TYR A 217 -0.51 -10.19 -7.78
C TYR A 217 -1.95 -10.08 -7.27
N PHE A 218 -2.95 -10.24 -8.15
CA PHE A 218 -4.37 -10.24 -7.76
C PHE A 218 -4.70 -11.38 -6.79
N LEU A 219 -4.14 -12.57 -6.98
CA LEU A 219 -4.32 -13.69 -6.04
C LEU A 219 -3.72 -13.37 -4.67
N LEU A 220 -2.51 -12.79 -4.62
CA LEU A 220 -1.89 -12.34 -3.37
C LEU A 220 -2.74 -11.26 -2.69
N TRP A 221 -3.25 -10.31 -3.47
CA TRP A 221 -4.15 -9.27 -2.99
C TRP A 221 -5.46 -9.85 -2.44
N ALA A 222 -6.06 -10.83 -3.12
CA ALA A 222 -7.30 -11.49 -2.71
C ALA A 222 -7.17 -12.16 -1.33
N MET A 223 -6.01 -12.75 -1.05
CA MET A 223 -5.69 -13.37 0.25
C MET A 223 -5.29 -12.37 1.33
N SER A 224 -5.09 -11.09 0.98
CA SER A 224 -4.67 -10.02 1.89
C SER A 224 -5.87 -9.21 2.41
N ALA A 225 -5.63 -7.96 2.78
CA ALA A 225 -6.66 -7.02 3.22
C ALA A 225 -7.64 -6.57 2.12
N GLN A 226 -7.58 -7.08 0.88
CA GLN A 226 -8.46 -6.68 -0.23
C GLN A 226 -8.69 -5.16 -0.40
N GLN A 227 -7.81 -4.28 0.12
CA GLN A 227 -7.98 -2.84 -0.03
C GLN A 227 -7.58 -2.45 -1.45
N MET A 228 -8.42 -1.69 -2.15
CA MET A 228 -8.28 -1.46 -3.59
C MET A 228 -6.99 -0.74 -3.95
N ARG A 229 -6.48 0.15 -3.09
CA ARG A 229 -5.20 0.84 -3.31
C ARG A 229 -4.02 -0.11 -3.51
N PHE A 230 -4.08 -1.32 -2.93
CA PHE A 230 -3.03 -2.31 -3.10
C PHE A 230 -3.02 -2.96 -4.50
N LEU A 231 -4.07 -2.76 -5.32
CA LEU A 231 -4.08 -3.15 -6.75
C LEU A 231 -3.48 -2.10 -7.68
N VAL A 232 -3.14 -0.90 -7.19
CA VAL A 232 -2.55 0.17 -8.01
C VAL A 232 -1.33 -0.29 -8.84
N PRO A 233 -0.41 -1.14 -8.33
CA PRO A 233 0.71 -1.66 -9.11
C PRO A 233 0.33 -2.50 -10.34
N THR A 234 -0.86 -3.11 -10.37
CA THR A 234 -1.28 -3.96 -11.50
C THR A 234 -1.96 -3.16 -12.61
N LEU A 235 -2.57 -2.01 -12.29
CA LEU A 235 -3.36 -1.22 -13.24
C LEU A 235 -2.55 -0.78 -14.48
N PRO A 236 -1.28 -0.32 -14.37
CA PRO A 236 -0.49 0.03 -15.55
C PRO A 236 -0.17 -1.19 -16.43
N LEU A 237 0.03 -2.36 -15.85
CA LEU A 237 0.29 -3.59 -16.61
C LEU A 237 -0.96 -4.06 -17.36
N LEU A 238 -2.12 -4.00 -16.71
CA LEU A 238 -3.41 -4.29 -17.36
C LEU A 238 -3.72 -3.27 -18.46
N ALA A 239 -3.41 -1.99 -18.25
CA ALA A 239 -3.60 -0.95 -19.25
C ALA A 239 -2.68 -1.16 -20.46
N LEU A 240 -1.41 -1.52 -20.22
CA LEU A 240 -0.46 -1.90 -21.27
C LEU A 240 -0.98 -3.11 -22.07
N ALA A 241 -1.46 -4.15 -21.38
CA ALA A 241 -2.00 -5.34 -22.02
C ALA A 241 -3.22 -5.04 -22.91
N ALA A 242 -4.16 -4.24 -22.41
CA ALA A 242 -5.34 -3.80 -23.15
C ALA A 242 -4.97 -2.90 -24.34
N ALA A 243 -4.00 -1.98 -24.17
CA ALA A 243 -3.53 -1.09 -25.24
C ALA A 243 -2.87 -1.86 -26.39
N VAL A 244 -2.01 -2.83 -26.07
CA VAL A 244 -1.39 -3.69 -27.10
C VAL A 244 -2.45 -4.51 -27.83
N ALA A 245 -3.43 -5.06 -27.12
CA ALA A 245 -4.52 -5.81 -27.75
C ALA A 245 -5.41 -4.93 -28.64
N ALA A 246 -5.72 -3.71 -28.19
CA ALA A 246 -6.45 -2.72 -28.98
C ALA A 246 -5.68 -2.35 -30.26
N ALA A 247 -4.38 -2.10 -30.15
CA ALA A 247 -3.52 -1.81 -31.29
C ALA A 247 -3.46 -2.99 -32.28
N ASP A 248 -3.38 -4.23 -31.79
CA ASP A 248 -3.43 -5.44 -32.62
C ASP A 248 -4.78 -5.57 -33.36
N LEU A 249 -5.89 -5.19 -32.73
CA LEU A 249 -7.20 -5.21 -33.37
C LEU A 249 -7.30 -4.15 -34.47
N VAL A 250 -6.87 -2.92 -34.19
CA VAL A 250 -6.82 -1.82 -35.17
C VAL A 250 -5.91 -2.17 -36.35
N ALA A 251 -4.77 -2.82 -36.08
CA ALA A 251 -3.81 -3.21 -37.12
C ALA A 251 -4.33 -4.29 -38.08
N ARG A 252 -5.35 -5.08 -37.67
CA ARG A 252 -6.01 -6.06 -38.56
C ARG A 252 -6.93 -5.40 -39.59
N LEU A 253 -7.34 -4.16 -39.36
CA LEU A 253 -8.15 -3.42 -40.32
C LEU A 253 -7.30 -2.99 -41.51
N ARG A 254 -7.87 -3.05 -42.71
CA ARG A 254 -7.23 -2.51 -43.92
C ARG A 254 -6.91 -1.02 -43.71
N GLN A 255 -5.80 -0.56 -44.28
CA GLN A 255 -5.47 0.87 -44.25
C GLN A 255 -6.60 1.67 -44.90
N GLY A 256 -7.12 2.68 -44.21
CA GLY A 256 -8.29 3.44 -44.67
C GLY A 256 -8.92 4.31 -43.58
N ALA A 257 -10.03 4.98 -43.93
CA ALA A 257 -10.75 5.89 -43.03
C ALA A 257 -11.24 5.18 -41.75
N LEU A 258 -11.78 3.97 -41.85
CA LEU A 258 -12.27 3.20 -40.70
C LEU A 258 -11.17 2.91 -39.67
N ARG A 259 -9.98 2.53 -40.11
CA ARG A 259 -8.83 2.29 -39.21
C ARG A 259 -8.43 3.58 -38.48
N ARG A 260 -8.36 4.71 -39.19
CA ARG A 260 -8.04 6.02 -38.61
C ARG A 260 -9.12 6.47 -37.62
N LEU A 261 -10.39 6.30 -37.98
CA LEU A 261 -11.52 6.63 -37.12
C LEU A 261 -11.51 5.79 -35.84
N LEU A 262 -11.35 4.47 -35.93
CA LEU A 262 -11.30 3.61 -34.74
C LEU A 262 -10.11 3.96 -33.83
N ALA A 263 -8.94 4.21 -34.41
CA ALA A 263 -7.77 4.67 -33.64
C ALA A 263 -8.05 6.00 -32.93
N ALA A 264 -8.63 6.97 -33.64
CA ALA A 264 -8.99 8.27 -33.07
C ALA A 264 -10.03 8.14 -31.95
N VAL A 265 -11.06 7.30 -32.13
CA VAL A 265 -12.09 7.03 -31.10
C VAL A 265 -11.48 6.40 -29.85
N LEU A 266 -10.58 5.41 -30.00
CA LEU A 266 -9.93 4.77 -28.85
C LEU A 266 -9.04 5.75 -28.08
N VAL A 267 -8.28 6.60 -28.78
CA VAL A 267 -7.46 7.64 -28.16
C VAL A 267 -8.35 8.68 -27.46
N ALA A 268 -9.39 9.17 -28.14
CA ALA A 268 -10.33 10.14 -27.59
C ALA A 268 -11.07 9.59 -26.35
N ALA A 269 -11.51 8.33 -26.38
CA ALA A 269 -12.14 7.67 -25.25
C ALA A 269 -11.18 7.55 -24.06
N GLY A 270 -9.92 7.22 -24.30
CA GLY A 270 -8.88 7.18 -23.26
C GLY A 270 -8.62 8.56 -22.62
N LEU A 271 -8.47 9.59 -23.45
CA LEU A 271 -8.27 10.97 -22.99
C LEU A 271 -9.49 11.50 -22.22
N LEU A 272 -10.70 11.26 -22.74
CA LEU A 272 -11.94 11.64 -22.07
C LEU A 272 -12.07 10.94 -20.71
N HIS A 273 -11.75 9.65 -20.63
CA HIS A 273 -11.79 8.91 -19.37
C HIS A 273 -10.81 9.49 -18.34
N ALA A 274 -9.58 9.80 -18.76
CA ALA A 274 -8.57 10.43 -17.91
C ALA A 274 -9.02 11.84 -17.43
N GLY A 275 -9.52 12.66 -18.35
CA GLY A 275 -10.02 14.01 -18.06
C GLY A 275 -11.21 13.99 -17.08
N LEU A 276 -12.20 13.14 -17.31
CA LEU A 276 -13.34 12.95 -16.39
C LEU A 276 -12.88 12.46 -15.00
N GLY A 277 -11.88 11.59 -14.95
CA GLY A 277 -11.27 11.15 -13.69
C GLY A 277 -10.65 12.31 -12.91
N GLN A 278 -9.94 13.20 -13.60
CA GLN A 278 -9.36 14.40 -13.00
C GLN A 278 -10.42 15.41 -12.55
N LEU A 279 -11.45 15.66 -13.36
CA LEU A 279 -12.55 16.56 -13.02
C LEU A 279 -13.30 16.09 -11.76
N ARG A 280 -13.59 14.78 -11.63
CA ARG A 280 -14.20 14.21 -10.41
C ARG A 280 -13.35 14.45 -9.16
N VAL A 281 -12.04 14.40 -9.31
CA VAL A 281 -11.08 14.68 -8.23
C VAL A 281 -11.10 16.14 -7.82
N LEU A 282 -11.15 17.06 -8.78
CA LEU A 282 -11.31 18.51 -8.50
C LEU A 282 -12.66 18.81 -7.83
N ALA A 283 -13.73 18.22 -8.35
CA ALA A 283 -15.10 18.39 -7.84
C ALA A 283 -15.27 17.86 -6.40
N ALA A 284 -14.49 16.85 -5.99
CA ALA A 284 -14.50 16.32 -4.62
C ALA A 284 -13.84 17.26 -3.59
N GLY A 285 -13.79 18.58 -3.85
CA GLY A 285 -13.28 19.61 -2.94
C GLY A 285 -11.78 19.51 -2.64
N THR A 286 -11.06 18.69 -3.41
CA THR A 286 -9.67 18.38 -3.12
C THR A 286 -8.81 19.39 -3.87
N ARG A 287 -8.30 20.38 -3.13
CA ARG A 287 -7.43 21.44 -3.67
C ARG A 287 -6.26 20.80 -4.43
N SER A 288 -6.12 21.15 -5.71
CA SER A 288 -5.04 20.68 -6.56
C SER A 288 -3.67 20.93 -5.94
N PHE A 289 -2.69 20.08 -6.26
CA PHE A 289 -1.28 20.29 -5.94
C PHE A 289 -0.80 21.71 -6.31
N ALA A 290 -1.35 22.30 -7.37
CA ALA A 290 -1.10 23.69 -7.79
C ALA A 290 -1.51 24.74 -6.73
N VAL A 291 -2.59 24.51 -5.99
CA VAL A 291 -3.04 25.42 -4.91
C VAL A 291 -2.08 25.38 -3.72
N TYR A 292 -1.52 24.20 -3.42
CA TYR A 292 -0.54 24.06 -2.34
C TYR A 292 0.82 24.67 -2.70
N ARG A 293 1.20 24.67 -3.99
CA ARG A 293 2.41 25.36 -4.47
C ARG A 293 2.34 26.88 -4.38
N ALA A 294 1.14 27.47 -4.37
CA ALA A 294 0.93 28.91 -4.29
C ALA A 294 0.95 29.46 -2.86
N VAL A 295 1.04 28.60 -1.83
CA VAL A 295 1.04 29.01 -0.41
C VAL A 295 2.44 28.88 0.15
N ALA A 296 2.88 29.88 0.93
CA ALA A 296 4.16 29.82 1.63
C ALA A 296 4.21 28.59 2.55
N PRO A 297 5.33 27.84 2.62
CA PRO A 297 5.43 26.61 3.41
C PRO A 297 5.01 26.76 4.88
N GLN A 298 5.32 27.89 5.49
CA GLN A 298 4.97 28.20 6.88
C GLN A 298 3.45 28.29 7.09
N GLU A 299 2.75 28.94 6.17
CA GLU A 299 1.29 29.05 6.19
C GLU A 299 0.64 27.69 5.91
N LEU A 300 1.27 26.84 5.09
CA LEU A 300 0.81 25.47 4.90
C LEU A 300 0.91 24.66 6.20
N VAL A 301 2.04 24.72 6.90
CA VAL A 301 2.22 24.04 8.20
C VAL A 301 1.22 24.56 9.23
N ARG A 302 1.03 25.88 9.30
CA ARG A 302 0.06 26.50 10.20
C ARG A 302 -1.37 26.01 9.94
N ARG A 303 -1.79 25.94 8.66
CA ARG A 303 -3.10 25.41 8.27
C ARG A 303 -3.23 23.91 8.50
N ALA A 304 -2.15 23.16 8.38
CA ALA A 304 -2.14 21.72 8.55
C ALA A 304 -2.09 21.29 10.02
N THR A 305 -1.60 22.17 10.92
CA THR A 305 -1.48 21.88 12.36
C THR A 305 -2.85 21.91 13.02
N PRO A 306 -3.35 20.79 13.59
CA PRO A 306 -4.57 20.79 14.38
C PRO A 306 -4.50 21.80 15.54
N PRO A 307 -5.58 22.56 15.81
CA PRO A 307 -5.62 23.57 16.87
C PRO A 307 -5.17 23.07 18.25
N VAL A 308 -5.52 21.82 18.60
CA VAL A 308 -5.08 21.20 19.87
C VAL A 308 -3.56 21.09 19.99
N PHE A 309 -2.85 20.82 18.90
CA PHE A 309 -1.39 20.73 18.90
C PHE A 309 -0.74 22.12 18.91
N ALA A 310 -1.35 23.11 18.26
CA ALA A 310 -0.91 24.50 18.41
C ALA A 310 -1.01 24.94 19.88
N PHE A 311 -2.16 24.71 20.53
CA PHE A 311 -2.33 24.95 21.96
C PHE A 311 -1.29 24.19 22.80
N ALA A 312 -1.10 22.89 22.55
CA ALA A 312 -0.17 22.07 23.34
C ALA A 312 1.28 22.56 23.21
N ASN A 313 1.69 22.94 22.00
CA ASN A 313 3.03 23.43 21.71
C ASN A 313 3.33 24.77 22.40
N ASP A 314 2.32 25.62 22.55
CA ASP A 314 2.45 26.96 23.14
C ASP A 314 2.26 26.97 24.66
N ARG A 315 1.41 26.09 25.20
CA ARG A 315 0.95 26.19 26.60
C ARG A 315 1.46 25.09 27.52
N LEU A 316 1.82 23.91 27.01
CA LEU A 316 2.31 22.82 27.88
C LEU A 316 3.81 22.97 28.17
N PRO A 317 4.29 22.54 29.34
CA PRO A 317 5.72 22.51 29.63
C PRO A 317 6.45 21.56 28.66
N LYS A 318 7.75 21.79 28.44
CA LYS A 318 8.56 20.93 27.55
C LYS A 318 8.66 19.47 28.05
N SER A 319 8.55 19.26 29.36
CA SER A 319 8.51 17.94 30.00
C SER A 319 7.17 17.23 29.86
N ALA A 320 6.15 17.85 29.26
CA ALA A 320 4.87 17.20 29.07
C ALA A 320 5.00 15.97 28.16
N ARG A 321 4.53 14.84 28.66
CA ARG A 321 4.31 13.60 27.91
C ARG A 321 2.82 13.36 27.74
N ILE A 322 2.37 13.21 26.50
CA ILE A 322 0.95 13.13 26.11
C ILE A 322 0.58 11.71 25.68
N LEU A 323 -0.40 11.09 26.33
CA LEU A 323 -1.02 9.85 25.84
C LEU A 323 -2.13 10.19 24.85
N MET A 324 -2.00 9.76 23.60
CA MET A 324 -3.00 9.98 22.55
C MET A 324 -3.96 8.80 22.43
N LEU A 325 -5.24 9.04 22.67
CA LEU A 325 -6.31 8.05 22.59
C LEU A 325 -7.24 8.36 21.42
N ASN A 326 -7.63 7.31 20.68
CA ASN A 326 -8.47 7.40 19.47
C ASN A 326 -7.88 8.29 18.35
N THR A 327 -6.57 8.54 18.38
CA THR A 327 -5.84 9.31 17.37
C THR A 327 -4.36 8.94 17.37
N ASN A 328 -3.75 9.01 16.19
CA ASN A 328 -2.32 8.87 15.96
C ASN A 328 -1.73 10.06 15.20
N ARG A 329 -2.47 11.18 15.15
CA ARG A 329 -2.14 12.37 14.34
C ARG A 329 -1.07 13.27 14.99
N GLY A 330 -0.09 12.69 15.67
CA GLY A 330 0.91 13.40 16.46
C GLY A 330 1.99 14.15 15.68
N PHE A 331 2.00 14.11 14.33
CA PHE A 331 3.07 14.68 13.50
C PHE A 331 3.41 16.15 13.80
N PHE A 332 2.42 16.98 14.17
CA PHE A 332 2.62 18.39 14.52
C PHE A 332 2.77 18.65 16.03
N CYS A 333 2.76 17.61 16.87
CA CYS A 333 2.99 17.72 18.30
C CYS A 333 4.50 17.87 18.58
N ARG A 334 4.88 18.92 19.32
CA ARG A 334 6.26 19.20 19.75
C ARG A 334 6.48 18.86 21.22
N ARG A 335 5.69 17.95 21.75
CA ARG A 335 5.85 17.35 23.08
C ARG A 335 6.06 15.86 22.90
N GLU A 336 6.67 15.22 23.89
CA GLU A 336 6.76 13.77 23.86
C GLU A 336 5.34 13.19 23.90
N TYR A 337 5.10 12.14 23.13
CA TYR A 337 3.79 11.49 23.13
C TYR A 337 3.88 9.99 22.92
N LEU A 338 2.88 9.29 23.45
CA LEU A 338 2.60 7.89 23.15
C LEU A 338 1.33 7.83 22.29
N ALA A 339 1.43 7.17 21.14
CA ALA A 339 0.34 6.91 20.22
C ALA A 339 0.57 5.54 19.57
N ASP A 340 -0.51 4.87 19.15
CA ASP A 340 -0.43 3.55 18.53
C ASP A 340 -1.35 3.42 17.29
N SER A 341 -1.33 2.24 16.68
CA SER A 341 -2.32 1.84 15.68
C SER A 341 -3.60 1.42 16.41
N PHE A 342 -4.44 2.41 16.72
CA PHE A 342 -5.52 2.22 17.69
C PHE A 342 -6.69 1.38 17.16
N PHE A 343 -7.03 1.44 15.86
CA PHE A 343 -8.23 0.79 15.33
C PHE A 343 -8.00 -0.65 14.85
N GLU A 344 -6.79 -1.01 14.44
CA GLU A 344 -6.48 -2.37 13.98
C GLU A 344 -6.09 -3.32 15.11
N ALA A 345 -5.26 -2.84 16.04
CA ALA A 345 -4.73 -3.59 17.17
C ALA A 345 -4.05 -2.63 18.18
N SER A 346 -4.84 -2.02 19.07
CA SER A 346 -4.33 -1.01 20.00
C SER A 346 -3.45 -1.62 21.10
N GLN A 347 -2.16 -1.30 21.04
CA GLN A 347 -1.16 -1.57 22.08
C GLN A 347 -1.49 -0.81 23.37
N ILE A 348 -1.96 0.43 23.28
CA ILE A 348 -2.36 1.25 24.41
C ILE A 348 -3.57 0.63 25.11
N ARG A 349 -4.60 0.19 24.37
CA ARG A 349 -5.73 -0.53 24.96
C ARG A 349 -5.27 -1.79 25.66
N HIS A 350 -4.41 -2.59 25.04
CA HIS A 350 -3.86 -3.80 25.66
C HIS A 350 -3.07 -3.49 26.94
N TRP A 351 -2.31 -2.40 26.97
CA TRP A 351 -1.55 -1.94 28.14
C TRP A 351 -2.43 -1.44 29.30
N LEU A 352 -3.54 -0.76 28.99
CA LEU A 352 -4.46 -0.20 29.99
C LEU A 352 -5.53 -1.19 30.45
N ALA A 353 -5.89 -2.18 29.62
CA ALA A 353 -6.97 -3.14 29.90
C ALA A 353 -6.89 -3.84 31.27
N PRO A 354 -5.71 -4.26 31.78
CA PRO A 354 -5.61 -4.92 33.09
C PRO A 354 -6.05 -4.06 34.29
N ALA A 355 -6.17 -2.73 34.13
CA ALA A 355 -6.68 -1.87 35.20
C ALA A 355 -8.17 -2.10 35.48
N GLY A 356 -8.95 -2.60 34.51
CA GLY A 356 -10.38 -2.82 34.66
C GLY A 356 -11.11 -1.58 35.19
N ASP A 357 -11.67 -1.70 36.39
CA ASP A 357 -12.42 -0.64 37.07
C ASP A 357 -11.59 0.11 38.14
N ASP A 358 -10.34 -0.31 38.37
CA ASP A 358 -9.45 0.28 39.36
C ASP A 358 -8.72 1.52 38.81
N VAL A 359 -9.24 2.70 39.18
CA VAL A 359 -8.68 4.02 38.84
C VAL A 359 -7.28 4.22 39.42
N THR A 360 -6.98 3.62 40.58
CA THR A 360 -5.67 3.77 41.24
C THR A 360 -4.62 2.96 40.50
N ALA A 361 -4.93 1.71 40.14
CA ALA A 361 -4.05 0.89 39.30
C ALA A 361 -3.81 1.53 37.93
N LEU A 362 -4.84 2.12 37.32
CA LEU A 362 -4.69 2.87 36.07
C LEU A 362 -3.76 4.07 36.25
N LYS A 363 -3.98 4.90 37.28
CA LYS A 363 -3.17 6.10 37.54
C LYS A 363 -1.70 5.73 37.78
N GLN A 364 -1.44 4.68 38.57
CA GLN A 364 -0.09 4.18 38.80
C GLN A 364 0.61 3.81 37.49
N ARG A 365 -0.07 3.08 36.58
CA ARG A 365 0.49 2.75 35.26
C ARG A 365 0.83 3.99 34.44
N LEU A 366 -0.05 5.00 34.44
CA LEU A 366 0.19 6.26 33.75
C LEU A 366 1.38 7.03 34.34
N ASP A 367 1.52 7.04 35.67
CA ASP A 367 2.61 7.69 36.38
C ASP A 367 3.96 7.00 36.16
N GLU A 368 4.00 5.66 36.19
CA GLU A 368 5.17 4.85 35.87
C GLU A 368 5.65 5.10 34.42
N ALA A 369 4.70 5.32 33.50
CA ALA A 369 4.98 5.73 32.13
C ALA A 369 5.25 7.24 31.98
N GLY A 370 5.28 8.02 33.06
CA GLY A 370 5.51 9.46 33.03
C GLY A 370 4.47 10.25 32.23
N ILE A 371 3.26 9.72 32.05
CA ILE A 371 2.19 10.38 31.31
C ILE A 371 1.62 11.51 32.16
N SER A 372 1.81 12.74 31.67
CA SER A 372 1.34 13.97 32.34
C SER A 372 0.02 14.49 31.78
N HIS A 373 -0.29 14.15 30.52
CA HIS A 373 -1.45 14.67 29.80
C HIS A 373 -2.08 13.56 28.97
N LEU A 374 -3.39 13.67 28.75
CA LEU A 374 -4.15 12.75 27.92
C LEU A 374 -4.91 13.52 26.85
N LEU A 375 -4.72 13.14 25.59
CA LEU A 375 -5.44 13.66 24.44
C LEU A 375 -6.48 12.65 23.99
N TRP A 376 -7.76 12.99 24.12
CA TRP A 376 -8.87 12.16 23.69
C TRP A 376 -9.48 12.69 22.39
N SER A 377 -9.50 11.88 21.34
CA SER A 377 -10.28 12.17 20.14
C SER A 377 -11.75 11.78 20.36
N ALA A 378 -12.65 12.74 20.10
CA ALA A 378 -14.10 12.57 20.24
C ALA A 378 -14.69 11.56 19.23
N ARG A 379 -13.93 11.20 18.19
CA ARG A 379 -14.35 10.19 17.24
C ARG A 379 -14.29 8.81 17.90
N ASP A 380 -15.43 8.16 17.97
CA ASP A 380 -15.53 6.77 18.41
C ASP A 380 -15.06 5.82 17.30
N TRP A 381 -14.17 4.92 17.68
CA TRP A 381 -13.63 3.87 16.82
C TRP A 381 -14.01 2.47 17.32
N GLY A 382 -14.92 2.38 18.30
CA GLY A 382 -15.36 1.12 18.89
C GLY A 382 -14.29 0.44 19.74
N ILE A 383 -13.33 1.20 20.27
CA ILE A 383 -12.26 0.65 21.11
C ILE A 383 -12.78 0.53 22.55
N PRO A 384 -12.81 -0.68 23.13
CA PRO A 384 -13.28 -0.87 24.49
C PRO A 384 -12.15 -0.51 25.47
N TRP A 385 -12.15 0.76 25.87
CA TRP A 385 -11.28 1.28 26.92
C TRP A 385 -11.74 0.81 28.32
N PRO A 386 -10.84 0.62 29.29
CA PRO A 386 -11.20 0.17 30.63
C PRO A 386 -12.11 1.20 31.34
N PRO A 387 -13.13 0.79 32.12
CA PRO A 387 -14.02 1.74 32.81
C PRO A 387 -13.28 2.68 33.77
N ALA A 388 -12.17 2.23 34.36
CA ALA A 388 -11.28 3.07 35.16
C ALA A 388 -10.82 4.34 34.42
N LEU A 389 -10.62 4.27 33.09
CA LEU A 389 -10.20 5.43 32.31
C LEU A 389 -11.32 6.47 32.20
N HIS A 390 -12.54 6.02 31.99
CA HIS A 390 -13.70 6.90 31.97
C HIS A 390 -13.92 7.56 33.34
N ALA A 391 -13.80 6.79 34.42
CA ALA A 391 -13.88 7.30 35.78
C ALA A 391 -12.78 8.32 36.10
N LEU A 392 -11.52 8.05 35.70
CA LEU A 392 -10.40 8.98 35.84
C LEU A 392 -10.67 10.32 35.13
N LEU A 393 -11.16 10.28 33.89
CA LEU A 393 -11.45 11.48 33.10
C LEU A 393 -12.69 12.25 33.56
N ALA A 394 -13.60 11.59 34.28
CA ALA A 394 -14.79 12.21 34.86
C ALA A 394 -14.50 12.92 36.20
N ASP A 395 -13.43 12.55 36.90
CA ASP A 395 -13.04 13.13 38.19
C ASP A 395 -12.16 14.40 37.99
N PRO A 396 -12.68 15.62 38.24
CA PRO A 396 -11.94 16.86 38.04
C PRO A 396 -10.75 17.05 39.00
N THR A 397 -10.70 16.26 40.09
CA THR A 397 -9.55 16.28 41.01
C THR A 397 -8.36 15.53 40.42
N ARG A 398 -8.60 14.53 39.55
CA ARG A 398 -7.58 13.68 38.91
C ARG A 398 -7.26 14.07 37.47
N ALA A 399 -8.25 14.56 36.72
CA ALA A 399 -8.08 14.96 35.32
C ALA A 399 -8.75 16.31 35.06
N ARG A 400 -7.94 17.34 34.79
CA ARG A 400 -8.45 18.69 34.48
C ARG A 400 -8.43 18.93 32.97
N PRO A 401 -9.57 19.20 32.31
CA PRO A 401 -9.56 19.60 30.91
C PRO A 401 -8.86 20.95 30.73
N LEU A 402 -7.91 21.01 29.81
CA LEU A 402 -7.16 22.23 29.45
C LEU A 402 -7.61 22.83 28.12
N TYR A 403 -8.07 21.98 27.19
CA TYR A 403 -8.49 22.37 25.86
C TYR A 403 -9.61 21.46 25.37
N ARG A 404 -10.57 22.02 24.63
CA ARG A 404 -11.65 21.29 23.98
C ARG A 404 -12.01 21.95 22.66
N ASP A 405 -12.10 21.16 21.61
CA ASP A 405 -12.76 21.53 20.36
C ASP A 405 -13.71 20.41 19.90
N ARG A 406 -14.15 20.45 18.63
CA ARG A 406 -15.06 19.44 18.07
C ARG A 406 -14.42 18.06 17.90
N GLU A 407 -13.09 17.99 17.75
CA GLU A 407 -12.37 16.76 17.49
C GLU A 407 -11.65 16.23 18.73
N TYR A 408 -11.17 17.09 19.62
CA TYR A 408 -10.27 16.71 20.72
C TYR A 408 -10.63 17.33 22.06
N ILE A 409 -10.31 16.59 23.12
CA ILE A 409 -10.23 17.08 24.49
C ILE A 409 -8.83 16.73 25.04
N LEU A 410 -8.13 17.73 25.58
CA LEU A 410 -6.83 17.55 26.22
C LEU A 410 -6.97 17.74 27.72
N TYR A 411 -6.54 16.74 28.49
CA TYR A 411 -6.55 16.73 29.95
C TYR A 411 -5.13 16.84 30.50
N ALA A 412 -4.97 17.58 31.60
CA ALA A 412 -3.83 17.45 32.50
C ALA A 412 -4.17 16.46 33.61
N LEU A 413 -3.29 15.50 33.84
CA LEU A 413 -3.42 14.53 34.93
C LEU A 413 -2.79 15.10 36.21
N ARG A 414 -3.37 14.79 37.35
CA ARG A 414 -2.95 15.25 38.68
C ARG A 414 -2.56 14.09 39.57
#